data_AF-A0A254NPZ6-F1
#
_entry.id   AF-A0A254NPZ6-F1
#
_cell.length_a   1.000
_cell.length_b   1.000
_cell.length_c   1.000
_cell.angle_alpha   90.00
_cell.angle_beta   90.00
_cell.angle_gamma   90.00
#
_symmetry.space_group_name_H-M   'P 1'
#
loop_
_entity.id
_entity.type
_entity.pdbx_description
1 polymer ?
#
loop_
_entity_poly.entity_id
_entity_poly.type
_entity_poly.pdbx_seq_one_letter_code
_entity_poly.pdbx_strand_id
1 'polypeptide(L)'
;MPKAKKEAETPKKPKKEKIEIDRLLLEKELWSEGFQQIAGVDEVGRGCMFGDVVAAAVILPAGLKIEGIDDSKKLSEKKRDELYDIILQEAVAVGVGRVDPRTIDRINIKQASRLAMKTAIEALEAKPDVLLVDAEKVDVELPQRAVIKGDSLSQSIGAASIVAKVTRDRLCAGEWERDYPGYGIAVHKGYGTAVHREKILELGISDLHRHSFLVKMKAEFENLK
;
A
#
# COMPACT_ATOMS: atom_id res chain seq x y z
N MET A 1 41.43 -14.70 51.41
CA MET A 1 40.22 -13.97 50.95
C MET A 1 40.17 -13.96 49.43
N PRO A 2 39.09 -14.50 48.84
CA PRO A 2 38.53 -13.89 47.63
C PRO A 2 37.03 -13.62 47.81
N LYS A 3 36.60 -12.38 47.54
CA LYS A 3 35.20 -11.94 47.59
C LYS A 3 34.47 -12.44 46.33
N ALA A 4 33.43 -13.25 46.51
CA ALA A 4 32.51 -13.60 45.44
C ALA A 4 31.73 -12.35 44.99
N LYS A 5 31.83 -12.00 43.69
CA LYS A 5 30.98 -11.00 43.07
C LYS A 5 29.60 -11.64 42.84
N LYS A 6 28.60 -11.18 43.61
CA LYS A 6 27.18 -11.38 43.24
C LYS A 6 26.90 -10.46 42.05
N GLU A 7 26.74 -11.04 40.86
CA GLU A 7 26.12 -10.34 39.75
C GLU A 7 24.64 -10.15 40.08
N ALA A 8 24.23 -8.89 40.21
CA ALA A 8 22.83 -8.53 40.39
C ALA A 8 22.12 -8.70 39.04
N GLU A 9 21.19 -9.65 38.96
CA GLU A 9 20.26 -9.75 37.83
C GLU A 9 19.45 -8.46 37.73
N THR A 10 19.68 -7.72 36.65
CA THR A 10 18.86 -6.58 36.28
C THR A 10 17.42 -7.04 36.03
N PRO A 11 16.40 -6.38 36.61
CA PRO A 11 15.01 -6.78 36.42
C PRO A 11 14.60 -6.63 34.96
N LYS A 12 14.15 -7.74 34.36
CA LYS A 12 13.58 -7.77 32.99
C LYS A 12 12.36 -6.84 32.95
N LYS A 13 12.40 -5.84 32.07
CA LYS A 13 11.26 -4.93 31.81
C LYS A 13 10.01 -5.77 31.47
N PRO A 14 8.82 -5.42 31.99
CA PRO A 14 7.60 -6.14 31.68
C PRO A 14 7.34 -6.09 30.17
N LYS A 15 7.11 -7.26 29.55
CA LYS A 15 6.66 -7.36 28.16
C LYS A 15 5.31 -6.65 28.07
N LYS A 16 5.19 -5.58 27.28
CA LYS A 16 3.90 -4.98 26.94
C LYS A 16 3.01 -6.09 26.35
N GLU A 17 1.88 -6.37 26.97
CA GLU A 17 0.85 -7.22 26.37
C GLU A 17 0.48 -6.63 25.02
N LYS A 18 0.69 -7.40 23.95
CA LYS A 18 0.18 -7.04 22.63
C LYS A 18 -1.31 -7.27 22.68
N ILE A 19 -2.10 -6.20 22.66
CA ILE A 19 -3.54 -6.29 22.43
C ILE A 19 -3.72 -6.90 21.05
N GLU A 20 -4.30 -8.09 20.99
CA GLU A 20 -4.63 -8.74 19.73
C GLU A 20 -5.87 -8.05 19.14
N ILE A 21 -5.68 -7.40 17.99
CA ILE A 21 -6.76 -6.72 17.28
C ILE A 21 -7.47 -7.75 16.40
N ASP A 22 -8.78 -7.93 16.62
CA ASP A 22 -9.64 -8.68 15.72
C ASP A 22 -9.88 -7.88 14.43
N ARG A 23 -9.13 -8.22 13.38
CA ARG A 23 -9.21 -7.56 12.07
C ARG A 23 -10.42 -7.98 11.25
N LEU A 24 -11.29 -8.85 11.76
CA LEU A 24 -12.56 -9.19 11.13
C LEU A 24 -13.74 -8.46 11.78
N LEU A 25 -13.51 -7.54 12.72
CA LEU A 25 -14.59 -6.85 13.42
C LEU A 25 -15.54 -6.12 12.45
N LEU A 26 -14.99 -5.38 11.50
CA LEU A 26 -15.78 -4.61 10.52
C LEU A 26 -16.50 -5.53 9.53
N GLU A 27 -15.85 -6.60 9.11
CA GLU A 27 -16.44 -7.63 8.24
C GLU A 27 -17.60 -8.34 8.93
N LYS A 28 -17.44 -8.70 10.22
CA LYS A 28 -18.50 -9.32 11.04
C LYS A 28 -19.71 -8.41 11.20
N GLU A 29 -19.50 -7.12 11.43
CA GLU A 29 -20.59 -6.12 11.46
C GLU A 29 -21.37 -6.14 10.15
N LEU A 30 -20.68 -6.02 9.01
CA LEU A 30 -21.31 -6.02 7.69
C LEU A 30 -22.01 -7.34 7.33
N TRP A 31 -21.43 -8.49 7.70
CA TRP A 31 -22.08 -9.79 7.54
C TRP A 31 -23.38 -9.87 8.35
N SER A 32 -23.41 -9.31 9.56
CA SER A 32 -24.63 -9.26 10.39
C SER A 32 -25.71 -8.34 9.83
N GLU A 33 -25.32 -7.34 9.03
CA GLU A 33 -26.22 -6.46 8.28
C GLU A 33 -26.73 -7.09 6.98
N GLY A 34 -26.24 -8.29 6.61
CA GLY A 34 -26.68 -9.07 5.47
C GLY A 34 -25.81 -8.96 4.23
N PHE A 35 -24.77 -8.13 4.23
CA PHE A 35 -23.79 -8.08 3.14
C PHE A 35 -23.00 -9.38 3.06
N GLN A 36 -22.71 -9.89 1.85
CA GLN A 36 -21.97 -11.14 1.66
C GLN A 36 -20.60 -10.90 1.04
N GLN A 37 -20.56 -10.11 -0.02
CA GLN A 37 -19.34 -9.79 -0.78
C GLN A 37 -18.80 -8.43 -0.36
N ILE A 38 -17.85 -8.45 0.58
CA ILE A 38 -17.17 -7.25 1.07
C ILE A 38 -15.87 -7.09 0.31
N ALA A 39 -15.68 -5.96 -0.39
CA ALA A 39 -14.39 -5.62 -0.99
C ALA A 39 -13.61 -4.67 -0.08
N GLY A 40 -12.41 -5.07 0.30
CA GLY A 40 -11.41 -4.16 0.87
C GLY A 40 -10.67 -3.41 -0.23
N VAL A 41 -10.39 -2.13 -0.03
CA VAL A 41 -9.75 -1.26 -1.01
C VAL A 41 -8.68 -0.39 -0.37
N ASP A 42 -7.47 -0.39 -0.93
CA ASP A 42 -6.33 0.42 -0.50
C ASP A 42 -5.41 0.77 -1.68
N GLU A 43 -4.59 1.80 -1.51
CA GLU A 43 -3.65 2.30 -2.50
C GLU A 43 -2.20 2.46 -1.99
N VAL A 44 -1.26 2.49 -2.93
CA VAL A 44 0.15 2.70 -2.65
C VAL A 44 0.81 3.59 -3.69
N GLY A 45 1.86 4.28 -3.27
CA GLY A 45 2.66 5.13 -4.15
C GLY A 45 2.24 6.60 -4.16
N ARG A 46 1.32 7.04 -3.29
CA ARG A 46 0.89 8.45 -3.23
C ARG A 46 2.04 9.44 -3.08
N GLY A 47 2.98 9.15 -2.19
CA GLY A 47 4.14 10.00 -1.91
C GLY A 47 5.35 9.81 -2.84
N CYS A 48 5.24 8.98 -3.88
CA CYS A 48 6.35 8.74 -4.79
C CYS A 48 6.51 9.88 -5.80
N MET A 49 7.75 10.16 -6.20
CA MET A 49 8.08 11.11 -7.27
C MET A 49 8.09 10.45 -8.65
N PHE A 50 8.14 9.11 -8.68
CA PHE A 50 8.26 8.30 -9.88
C PHE A 50 7.24 7.16 -9.89
N GLY A 51 6.71 6.88 -11.07
CA GLY A 51 5.80 5.78 -11.36
C GLY A 51 4.37 6.02 -10.91
N ASP A 52 3.55 5.02 -11.19
CA ASP A 52 2.11 5.06 -10.99
C ASP A 52 1.73 5.12 -9.51
N VAL A 53 0.51 5.59 -9.25
CA VAL A 53 -0.24 5.17 -8.05
C VAL A 53 -0.97 3.88 -8.40
N VAL A 54 -0.90 2.90 -7.50
CA VAL A 54 -1.50 1.57 -7.68
C VAL A 54 -2.49 1.33 -6.55
N ALA A 55 -3.68 0.85 -6.87
CA ALA A 55 -4.66 0.42 -5.90
C ALA A 55 -5.09 -1.02 -6.17
N ALA A 56 -5.59 -1.68 -5.14
CA ALA A 56 -6.21 -2.99 -5.26
C ALA A 56 -7.57 -3.01 -4.58
N ALA A 57 -8.45 -3.85 -5.09
CA ALA A 57 -9.70 -4.23 -4.46
C ALA A 57 -9.68 -5.75 -4.28
N VAL A 58 -10.02 -6.25 -3.09
CA VAL A 58 -9.96 -7.68 -2.77
C VAL A 58 -11.25 -8.10 -2.07
N ILE A 59 -11.90 -9.15 -2.59
CA ILE A 59 -13.02 -9.83 -1.94
C ILE A 59 -12.51 -11.18 -1.41
N LEU A 60 -12.62 -11.37 -0.10
CA LEU A 60 -12.29 -12.65 0.56
C LEU A 60 -13.58 -13.44 0.87
N PRO A 61 -13.53 -14.79 0.92
CA PRO A 61 -14.65 -15.60 1.37
C PRO A 61 -15.12 -15.20 2.78
N ALA A 62 -16.44 -15.21 3.00
CA ALA A 62 -17.01 -14.89 4.31
C ALA A 62 -16.49 -15.87 5.38
N GLY A 63 -16.09 -15.32 6.53
CA GLY A 63 -15.53 -16.10 7.65
C GLY A 63 -14.08 -16.57 7.47
N LEU A 64 -13.47 -16.40 6.30
CA LEU A 64 -12.04 -16.71 6.12
C LEU A 64 -11.19 -15.78 6.98
N LYS A 65 -10.29 -16.36 7.77
CA LYS A 65 -9.25 -15.62 8.49
C LYS A 65 -7.88 -16.00 7.92
N ILE A 66 -7.14 -15.00 7.44
CA ILE A 66 -5.76 -15.17 6.96
C ILE A 66 -4.81 -14.64 8.04
N GLU A 67 -4.10 -15.55 8.70
CA GLU A 67 -3.18 -15.19 9.78
C GLU A 67 -1.98 -14.36 9.28
N GLY A 68 -1.69 -13.28 9.99
CA GLY A 68 -0.55 -12.40 9.71
C GLY A 68 -0.83 -11.25 8.74
N ILE A 69 -2.06 -11.10 8.23
CA ILE A 69 -2.47 -9.84 7.58
C ILE A 69 -2.40 -8.70 8.62
N ASP A 70 -1.68 -7.65 8.26
CA ASP A 70 -1.50 -6.42 9.03
C ASP A 70 -1.11 -5.30 8.04
N ASP A 71 -0.91 -4.08 8.55
CA ASP A 71 -0.33 -2.96 7.79
C ASP A 71 0.88 -3.42 6.98
N SER A 72 0.76 -3.33 5.66
CA SER A 72 1.73 -3.85 4.70
C SER A 72 3.13 -3.25 4.90
N LYS A 73 3.25 -2.07 5.49
CA LYS A 73 4.54 -1.40 5.77
C LYS A 73 5.25 -1.98 6.99
N LYS A 74 4.51 -2.65 7.90
CA LYS A 74 5.08 -3.32 9.08
C LYS A 74 5.57 -4.74 8.77
N LEU A 75 5.11 -5.31 7.66
CA LEU A 75 5.50 -6.63 7.20
C LEU A 75 6.84 -6.58 6.46
N SER A 76 7.65 -7.62 6.62
CA SER A 76 8.85 -7.81 5.78
C SER A 76 8.42 -8.11 4.35
N GLU A 77 9.31 -7.83 3.39
CA GLU A 77 9.05 -8.11 1.96
C GLU A 77 8.71 -9.59 1.73
N LYS A 78 9.51 -10.50 2.29
CA LYS A 78 9.25 -11.94 2.25
C LYS A 78 7.85 -12.30 2.79
N LYS A 79 7.45 -11.74 3.93
CA LYS A 79 6.13 -12.03 4.50
C LYS A 79 4.99 -11.45 3.67
N ARG A 80 5.19 -10.29 3.05
CA ARG A 80 4.22 -9.72 2.11
C ARG A 80 4.06 -10.59 0.87
N ASP A 81 5.14 -11.10 0.28
CA ASP A 81 5.06 -11.99 -0.88
C ASP A 81 4.34 -13.29 -0.53
N GLU A 82 4.65 -13.91 0.61
CA GLU A 82 3.90 -15.09 1.10
C GLU A 82 2.41 -14.81 1.25
N LEU A 83 2.04 -13.68 1.86
CA LEU A 83 0.64 -13.31 2.04
C LEU A 83 -0.03 -12.93 0.73
N TYR A 84 0.69 -12.30 -0.20
CA TYR A 84 0.19 -11.98 -1.53
C TYR A 84 -0.27 -13.24 -2.25
N ASP A 85 0.55 -14.29 -2.25
CA ASP A 85 0.22 -15.55 -2.92
C ASP A 85 -1.00 -16.23 -2.25
N ILE A 86 -1.07 -16.21 -0.91
CA ILE A 86 -2.23 -16.73 -0.16
C ILE A 86 -3.50 -15.93 -0.50
N ILE A 87 -3.41 -14.60 -0.53
CA ILE A 87 -4.56 -13.74 -0.86
C ILE A 87 -5.05 -14.03 -2.28
N LEU A 88 -4.15 -14.13 -3.26
CA LEU A 88 -4.55 -14.44 -4.63
C LEU A 88 -5.18 -15.82 -4.79
N GLN A 89 -4.72 -16.80 -4.00
CA GLN A 89 -5.25 -18.16 -4.03
C GLN A 89 -6.64 -18.26 -3.39
N GLU A 90 -6.86 -17.56 -2.28
CA GLU A 90 -8.08 -17.68 -1.46
C GLU A 90 -9.16 -16.65 -1.82
N ALA A 91 -8.79 -15.52 -2.45
CA ALA A 91 -9.73 -14.47 -2.78
C ALA A 91 -10.80 -14.94 -3.78
N VAL A 92 -12.03 -14.48 -3.56
CA VAL A 92 -13.13 -14.64 -4.51
C VAL A 92 -12.86 -13.82 -5.77
N ALA A 93 -12.34 -12.60 -5.59
CA ALA A 93 -11.92 -11.74 -6.69
C ALA A 93 -10.86 -10.74 -6.23
N VAL A 94 -9.97 -10.39 -7.16
CA VAL A 94 -8.94 -9.36 -6.98
C VAL A 94 -8.94 -8.47 -8.21
N GLY A 95 -9.06 -7.17 -8.00
CA GLY A 95 -8.93 -6.15 -9.03
C GLY A 95 -7.76 -5.23 -8.73
N VAL A 96 -7.06 -4.78 -9.77
CA VAL A 96 -5.92 -3.86 -9.66
C VAL A 96 -6.12 -2.68 -10.58
N GLY A 97 -5.95 -1.47 -10.04
CA GLY A 97 -6.01 -0.23 -10.78
C GLY A 97 -4.69 0.52 -10.73
N ARG A 98 -4.32 1.16 -11.84
CA ARG A 98 -3.10 1.96 -11.98
C ARG A 98 -3.43 3.29 -12.61
N VAL A 99 -2.81 4.37 -12.12
CA VAL A 99 -2.91 5.69 -12.75
C VAL A 99 -1.50 6.26 -12.93
N ASP A 100 -1.20 6.60 -14.18
CA ASP A 100 0.13 7.01 -14.62
C ASP A 100 0.50 8.44 -14.19
N PRO A 101 1.80 8.79 -14.15
CA PRO A 101 2.29 10.12 -13.78
C PRO A 101 1.67 11.28 -14.56
N ARG A 102 1.44 11.15 -15.87
CA ARG A 102 0.85 12.22 -16.69
C ARG A 102 -0.59 12.48 -16.26
N THR A 103 -1.34 11.42 -15.98
CA THR A 103 -2.68 11.54 -15.40
C THR A 103 -2.62 12.15 -13.99
N ILE A 104 -1.72 11.69 -13.12
CA ILE A 104 -1.51 12.25 -11.77
C ILE A 104 -1.26 13.76 -11.83
N ASP A 105 -0.36 14.21 -12.69
CA ASP A 105 -0.03 15.63 -12.85
C ASP A 105 -1.23 16.45 -13.33
N ARG A 106 -2.09 15.87 -14.19
CA ARG A 106 -3.30 16.52 -14.72
C ARG A 106 -4.42 16.64 -13.70
N ILE A 107 -4.67 15.60 -12.89
CA ILE A 107 -5.85 15.53 -12.00
C ILE A 107 -5.52 15.65 -10.52
N ASN A 108 -4.26 15.84 -10.16
CA ASN A 108 -3.68 15.76 -8.81
C ASN A 108 -3.69 14.36 -8.17
N ILE A 109 -2.81 14.16 -7.18
CA ILE A 109 -2.60 12.84 -6.57
C ILE A 109 -3.82 12.30 -5.82
N LYS A 110 -4.66 13.18 -5.24
CA LYS A 110 -5.84 12.74 -4.51
C LYS A 110 -6.88 12.15 -5.47
N GLN A 111 -7.16 12.82 -6.58
CA GLN A 111 -8.09 12.27 -7.58
C GLN A 111 -7.50 11.07 -8.32
N ALA A 112 -6.19 11.06 -8.59
CA ALA A 112 -5.54 9.90 -9.19
C ALA A 112 -5.59 8.66 -8.29
N SER A 113 -5.48 8.82 -6.96
CA SER A 113 -5.64 7.71 -6.02
C SER A 113 -7.06 7.15 -6.07
N ARG A 114 -8.07 8.02 -6.05
CA ARG A 114 -9.48 7.62 -6.18
C ARG A 114 -9.80 6.97 -7.51
N LEU A 115 -9.19 7.45 -8.59
CA LEU A 115 -9.32 6.86 -9.92
C LEU A 115 -8.68 5.46 -9.94
N ALA A 116 -7.49 5.27 -9.36
CA ALA A 116 -6.88 3.96 -9.24
C ALA A 116 -7.76 2.99 -8.44
N MET A 117 -8.32 3.44 -7.30
CA MET A 117 -9.26 2.64 -6.51
C MET A 117 -10.52 2.27 -7.30
N LYS A 118 -11.10 3.23 -8.03
CA LYS A 118 -12.27 3.01 -8.88
C LYS A 118 -11.98 1.94 -9.94
N THR A 119 -10.87 2.07 -10.65
CA THR A 119 -10.43 1.08 -11.64
C THR A 119 -10.17 -0.28 -11.00
N ALA A 120 -9.62 -0.35 -9.79
CA ALA A 120 -9.44 -1.60 -9.07
C ALA A 120 -10.78 -2.28 -8.74
N ILE A 121 -11.78 -1.51 -8.30
CA ILE A 121 -13.13 -2.02 -8.02
C ILE A 121 -13.82 -2.49 -9.30
N GLU A 122 -13.72 -1.72 -10.38
CA GLU A 122 -14.31 -2.04 -11.70
C GLU A 122 -13.65 -3.26 -12.36
N ALA A 123 -12.41 -3.60 -11.96
CA ALA A 123 -11.68 -4.77 -12.44
C ALA A 123 -12.01 -6.08 -11.66
N LEU A 124 -12.83 -6.02 -10.61
CA LEU A 124 -13.26 -7.23 -9.89
C LEU A 124 -14.17 -8.08 -10.77
N GLU A 125 -13.82 -9.36 -10.92
CA GLU A 125 -14.67 -10.33 -11.66
C GLU A 125 -15.95 -10.69 -10.89
N ALA A 126 -15.94 -10.53 -9.56
CA ALA A 126 -17.12 -10.68 -8.69
C ALA A 126 -17.58 -9.31 -8.20
N LYS A 127 -18.89 -9.05 -8.27
CA LYS A 127 -19.46 -7.75 -7.87
C LYS A 127 -19.55 -7.65 -6.34
N PRO A 128 -18.91 -6.67 -5.69
CA PRO A 128 -19.08 -6.47 -4.25
C PRO A 128 -20.45 -5.87 -3.90
N ASP A 129 -20.95 -6.19 -2.71
CA ASP A 129 -22.16 -5.62 -2.12
C ASP A 129 -21.85 -4.33 -1.35
N VAL A 130 -20.66 -4.26 -0.74
CA VAL A 130 -20.20 -3.14 0.08
C VAL A 130 -18.67 -3.02 0.03
N LEU A 131 -18.18 -1.80 0.17
CA LEU A 131 -16.74 -1.49 0.18
C LEU A 131 -16.27 -1.09 1.59
N LEU A 132 -15.12 -1.62 1.99
CA LEU A 132 -14.30 -1.09 3.08
C LEU A 132 -13.08 -0.41 2.44
N VAL A 133 -12.93 0.91 2.62
CA VAL A 133 -11.91 1.72 1.92
C VAL A 133 -10.98 2.39 2.92
N ASP A 134 -9.66 2.32 2.73
CA ASP A 134 -8.72 3.05 3.60
C ASP A 134 -8.84 4.57 3.37
N ALA A 135 -9.28 5.28 4.41
CA ALA A 135 -9.28 6.74 4.54
C ALA A 135 -9.82 7.60 3.37
N GLU A 136 -10.50 7.01 2.38
CA GLU A 136 -10.99 7.70 1.17
C GLU A 136 -12.44 7.32 0.84
N LYS A 137 -13.03 8.10 -0.06
CA LYS A 137 -14.34 7.84 -0.68
C LYS A 137 -14.16 7.71 -2.19
N VAL A 138 -14.62 6.61 -2.76
CA VAL A 138 -14.50 6.31 -4.20
C VAL A 138 -15.81 6.66 -4.91
N ASP A 139 -15.69 7.17 -6.13
CA ASP A 139 -16.82 7.61 -6.96
C ASP A 139 -17.45 6.43 -7.72
N VAL A 140 -18.15 5.58 -6.96
CA VAL A 140 -18.90 4.40 -7.42
C VAL A 140 -20.24 4.30 -6.69
N GLU A 141 -21.24 3.74 -7.37
CA GLU A 141 -22.60 3.54 -6.83
C GLU A 141 -22.70 2.26 -5.98
N LEU A 142 -21.88 2.19 -4.94
CA LEU A 142 -21.88 1.08 -3.97
C LEU A 142 -21.89 1.65 -2.53
N PRO A 143 -22.56 0.97 -1.59
CA PRO A 143 -22.36 1.20 -0.17
C PRO A 143 -20.87 1.12 0.15
N GLN A 144 -20.36 2.10 0.90
CA GLN A 144 -18.94 2.16 1.24
C GLN A 144 -18.74 2.74 2.63
N ARG A 145 -17.79 2.18 3.37
CA ARG A 145 -17.33 2.66 4.67
C ARG A 145 -15.86 3.02 4.58
N ALA A 146 -15.57 4.31 4.74
CA ALA A 146 -14.20 4.80 4.84
C ALA A 146 -13.68 4.52 6.26
N VAL A 147 -12.51 3.90 6.36
CA VAL A 147 -11.89 3.49 7.62
C VAL A 147 -10.53 4.15 7.75
N ILE A 148 -10.31 4.93 8.80
CA ILE A 148 -9.00 5.53 9.06
C ILE A 148 -8.05 4.45 9.58
N LYS A 149 -6.90 4.24 8.91
CA LYS A 149 -5.95 3.14 9.21
C LYS A 149 -6.59 1.77 9.00
N GLY A 150 -7.40 1.66 7.95
CA GLY A 150 -8.17 0.47 7.62
C GLY A 150 -7.29 -0.76 7.42
N ASP A 151 -6.09 -0.58 6.87
CA ASP A 151 -5.09 -1.65 6.68
C ASP A 151 -4.72 -2.40 7.96
N SER A 152 -4.77 -1.72 9.10
CA SER A 152 -4.48 -2.28 10.43
C SER A 152 -5.71 -2.77 11.20
N LEU A 153 -6.93 -2.43 10.72
CA LEU A 153 -8.19 -2.66 11.41
C LEU A 153 -9.14 -3.64 10.69
N SER A 154 -8.97 -3.80 9.37
CA SER A 154 -9.77 -4.67 8.51
C SER A 154 -8.85 -5.62 7.76
N GLN A 155 -9.18 -6.92 7.78
CA GLN A 155 -8.47 -7.92 6.99
C GLN A 155 -8.64 -7.66 5.50
N SER A 156 -9.82 -7.23 5.07
CA SER A 156 -10.11 -6.95 3.66
C SER A 156 -9.25 -5.79 3.15
N ILE A 157 -9.19 -4.68 3.90
CA ILE A 157 -8.33 -3.54 3.54
C ILE A 157 -6.84 -3.94 3.62
N GLY A 158 -6.43 -4.67 4.66
CA GLY A 158 -5.06 -5.18 4.78
C GLY A 158 -4.65 -6.07 3.61
N ALA A 159 -5.54 -6.93 3.12
CA ALA A 159 -5.31 -7.75 1.94
C ALA A 159 -5.12 -6.90 0.69
N ALA A 160 -5.98 -5.90 0.47
CA ALA A 160 -5.83 -4.94 -0.63
C ALA A 160 -4.52 -4.15 -0.53
N SER A 161 -4.12 -3.72 0.66
CA SER A 161 -2.84 -3.03 0.90
C SER A 161 -1.66 -3.88 0.46
N ILE A 162 -1.65 -5.16 0.83
CA ILE A 162 -0.60 -6.13 0.45
C ILE A 162 -0.57 -6.32 -1.07
N VAL A 163 -1.73 -6.54 -1.70
CA VAL A 163 -1.84 -6.72 -3.15
C VAL A 163 -1.33 -5.48 -3.90
N ALA A 164 -1.77 -4.29 -3.52
CA ALA A 164 -1.31 -3.05 -4.12
C ALA A 164 0.20 -2.86 -3.94
N LYS A 165 0.71 -3.08 -2.72
CA LYS A 165 2.13 -2.90 -2.37
C LYS A 165 3.05 -3.81 -3.14
N VAL A 166 2.77 -5.12 -3.13
CA VAL A 166 3.59 -6.12 -3.82
C VAL A 166 3.54 -5.89 -5.33
N THR A 167 2.36 -5.60 -5.88
CA THR A 167 2.21 -5.28 -7.32
C THR A 167 3.08 -4.08 -7.72
N ARG A 168 3.02 -2.98 -6.96
CA ARG A 168 3.82 -1.78 -7.26
C ARG A 168 5.32 -2.02 -7.08
N ASP A 169 5.71 -2.76 -6.06
CA ASP A 169 7.13 -3.05 -5.81
C ASP A 169 7.74 -3.94 -6.88
N ARG A 170 6.97 -4.88 -7.44
CA ARG A 170 7.36 -5.71 -8.59
C ARG A 170 7.51 -4.87 -9.86
N LEU A 171 6.63 -3.90 -10.10
CA LEU A 171 6.81 -2.92 -11.20
C LEU A 171 8.10 -2.11 -11.03
N CYS A 172 8.37 -1.65 -9.81
CA CYS A 172 9.60 -0.90 -9.49
C CYS A 172 10.86 -1.74 -9.71
N ALA A 173 10.88 -2.99 -9.25
CA ALA A 173 12.06 -3.86 -9.34
C ALA A 173 12.24 -4.51 -10.72
N GLY A 174 11.17 -4.62 -11.50
CA GLY A 174 11.17 -5.23 -12.82
C GLY A 174 11.15 -4.18 -13.94
N GLU A 175 9.96 -3.93 -14.47
CA GLU A 175 9.73 -3.09 -15.65
C GLU A 175 10.40 -1.72 -15.53
N TRP A 176 10.16 -1.00 -14.44
CA TRP A 176 10.63 0.38 -14.31
C TRP A 176 12.13 0.50 -14.10
N GLU A 177 12.76 -0.39 -13.34
CA GLU A 177 14.23 -0.40 -13.21
C GLU A 177 14.90 -0.73 -14.55
N ARG A 178 14.34 -1.67 -15.30
CA ARG A 178 14.87 -2.06 -16.62
C ARG A 178 14.74 -0.93 -17.63
N ASP A 179 13.60 -0.26 -17.67
CA ASP A 179 13.29 0.75 -18.68
C ASP A 179 13.89 2.14 -18.33
N TYR A 180 14.21 2.37 -17.05
CA TYR A 180 14.87 3.59 -16.55
C TYR A 180 16.10 3.24 -15.69
N PRO A 181 17.16 2.67 -16.30
CA PRO A 181 18.34 2.21 -15.57
C PRO A 181 19.10 3.37 -14.93
N GLY A 182 19.71 3.10 -13.78
CA GLY A 182 20.60 4.05 -13.09
C GLY A 182 19.92 4.96 -12.07
N TYR A 183 18.59 5.06 -12.06
CA TYR A 183 17.85 5.81 -11.04
C TYR A 183 17.81 5.10 -9.68
N GLY A 184 17.88 3.76 -9.65
CA GLY A 184 17.80 2.96 -8.41
C GLY A 184 16.36 2.69 -7.94
N ILE A 185 15.41 2.67 -8.87
CA ILE A 185 13.97 2.52 -8.65
C ILE A 185 13.65 1.20 -7.93
N ALA A 186 14.37 0.13 -8.24
CA ALA A 186 14.23 -1.16 -7.59
C ALA A 186 14.41 -1.09 -6.06
N VAL A 187 15.23 -0.15 -5.57
CA VAL A 187 15.53 -0.01 -4.14
C VAL A 187 14.59 0.98 -3.48
N HIS A 188 14.55 2.23 -3.94
CA HIS A 188 13.77 3.29 -3.30
C HIS A 188 12.31 3.35 -3.77
N LYS A 189 11.89 2.47 -4.69
CA LYS A 189 10.50 2.31 -5.17
C LYS A 189 9.86 3.61 -5.69
N GLY A 190 10.68 4.51 -6.24
CA GLY A 190 10.26 5.82 -6.72
C GLY A 190 9.98 6.88 -5.63
N TYR A 191 10.23 6.62 -4.35
CA TYR A 191 10.20 7.66 -3.30
C TYR A 191 11.36 8.65 -3.50
N GLY A 192 11.13 9.92 -3.18
CA GLY A 192 12.13 10.99 -3.26
C GLY A 192 13.17 10.88 -2.15
N THR A 193 14.02 9.85 -2.18
CA THR A 193 15.19 9.72 -1.30
C THR A 193 16.32 10.64 -1.77
N ALA A 194 17.36 10.84 -0.94
CA ALA A 194 18.53 11.62 -1.36
C ALA A 194 19.16 11.07 -2.64
N VAL A 195 19.33 9.75 -2.71
CA VAL A 195 19.87 9.05 -3.90
C VAL A 195 18.99 9.30 -5.12
N HIS A 196 17.67 9.19 -4.99
CA HIS A 196 16.78 9.41 -6.13
C HIS A 196 16.86 10.85 -6.67
N ARG A 197 16.96 11.85 -5.78
CA ARG A 197 17.12 13.26 -6.19
C ARG A 197 18.46 13.50 -6.90
N GLU A 198 19.54 12.90 -6.40
CA GLU A 198 20.85 12.94 -7.04
C GLU A 198 20.82 12.32 -8.44
N LYS A 199 20.13 11.18 -8.61
CA LYS A 199 19.98 10.56 -9.93
C LYS A 199 19.11 11.36 -10.89
N ILE A 200 18.09 12.06 -10.40
CA ILE A 200 17.32 13.02 -11.22
C ILE A 200 18.20 14.18 -11.69
N LEU A 201 19.14 14.63 -10.85
CA LEU A 201 20.12 15.66 -11.21
C LEU A 201 21.11 15.19 -12.29
N GLU A 202 21.59 13.95 -12.17
CA GLU A 202 22.59 13.36 -13.06
C GLU A 202 22.00 12.94 -14.41
N LEU A 203 20.85 12.25 -14.38
CA LEU A 203 20.24 11.60 -15.55
C LEU A 203 19.10 12.41 -16.17
N GLY A 204 18.63 13.45 -15.49
CA GLY A 204 17.48 14.25 -15.89
C GLY A 204 16.14 13.74 -15.36
N ILE A 205 15.05 14.40 -15.77
CA ILE A 205 13.68 13.99 -15.47
C ILE A 205 13.19 13.10 -16.61
N SER A 206 12.61 11.94 -16.28
CA SER A 206 12.01 11.01 -17.24
C SER A 206 10.49 11.11 -17.30
N ASP A 207 9.87 10.50 -18.32
CA ASP A 207 8.41 10.49 -18.52
C ASP A 207 7.62 9.81 -17.39
N LEU A 208 8.26 8.94 -16.59
CA LEU A 208 7.61 8.30 -15.45
C LEU A 208 7.75 9.12 -14.15
N HIS A 209 8.42 10.27 -14.18
CA HIS A 209 8.42 11.19 -13.06
C HIS A 209 7.13 12.00 -13.02
N ARG A 210 6.67 12.35 -11.81
CA ARG A 210 5.52 13.22 -11.58
C ARG A 210 6.01 14.65 -11.52
N HIS A 211 5.85 15.40 -12.61
CA HIS A 211 6.40 16.74 -12.75
C HIS A 211 5.86 17.70 -11.69
N SER A 212 4.58 17.54 -11.29
CA SER A 212 3.97 18.36 -10.24
C SER A 212 4.62 18.16 -8.85
N PHE A 213 5.30 17.05 -8.61
CA PHE A 213 6.00 16.74 -7.35
C PHE A 213 7.42 17.30 -7.33
N LEU A 214 7.98 17.60 -8.50
CA LEU A 214 9.36 18.06 -8.67
C LEU A 214 9.48 19.59 -8.74
N VAL A 215 8.38 20.34 -8.66
CA VAL A 215 8.38 21.81 -8.80
C VAL A 215 9.34 22.51 -7.82
N LYS A 216 9.38 22.06 -6.55
CA LYS A 216 10.32 22.63 -5.56
C LYS A 216 11.79 22.30 -5.89
N MET A 217 12.05 21.09 -6.39
CA MET A 217 13.37 20.67 -6.86
C MET A 217 13.80 21.51 -8.08
N LYS A 218 12.89 21.79 -9.02
CA LYS A 218 13.17 22.67 -10.16
C LYS A 218 13.60 24.07 -9.73
N ALA A 219 12.92 24.64 -8.73
CA ALA A 219 13.31 25.93 -8.18
C ALA A 219 14.68 25.91 -7.49
N GLU A 220 15.05 24.81 -6.84
CA GLU A 220 16.41 24.59 -6.29
C GLU A 220 17.45 24.45 -7.41
N PHE A 221 17.10 23.81 -8.54
CA PHE A 221 17.98 23.64 -9.70
C PHE A 221 18.25 24.94 -10.47
N GLU A 222 17.27 25.83 -10.57
CA GLU A 222 17.44 27.14 -11.20
C GLU A 222 18.33 28.08 -10.36
N ASN A 223 18.41 27.88 -9.05
CA ASN A 223 19.25 28.69 -8.14
C ASN A 223 20.70 28.18 -8.00
N LEU A 224 21.02 27.00 -8.55
CA LEU A 224 22.36 26.39 -8.52
C LEU A 224 23.14 26.60 -9.82
N LYS A 225 22.52 27.21 -10.84
CA LYS A 225 23.15 27.64 -12.10
C LYS A 225 23.40 29.14 -12.08
#